data_AF-A0A536I9F6-F1
#
_entry.id   AF-A0A536I9F6-F1
#
_cell.length_a   1.000
_cell.length_b   1.000
_cell.length_c   1.000
_cell.angle_alpha   90.00
_cell.angle_beta   90.00
_cell.angle_gamma   90.00
#
_symmetry.space_group_name_H-M   'P 1'
#
loop_
_entity.id
_entity.type
_entity.pdbx_description
1 polymer ?
#
loop_
_entity_poly.entity_id
_entity_poly.type
_entity_poly.pdbx_seq_one_letter_code
_entity_poly.pdbx_strand_id
1 'polypeptide(L)'
;MRLGLRRSLVTAAVVILLALAGTGGVLIAQAIRPHISVKEATAAAIGQVQQMNTGSSGYTLVNARYDLAPDRVYDDRGNLIYSESRSACSIAGIRAPSLLCHADAAWILHLHAPAQGGYSSYDAYVVVNATTGRVSSASVTGS
;
A
#
# COMPACT_ATOMS: atom_id res chain seq x y z
N MET A 1 -27.93 4.94 -50.20
CA MET A 1 -27.55 5.84 -49.08
C MET A 1 -27.65 5.23 -47.68
N ARG A 2 -28.59 4.30 -47.37
CA ARG A 2 -28.77 3.75 -46.01
C ARG A 2 -27.61 2.89 -45.45
N LEU A 3 -26.79 2.27 -46.30
CA LEU A 3 -25.70 1.39 -45.87
C LEU A 3 -24.47 2.14 -45.32
N GLY A 4 -24.16 3.30 -45.89
CA GLY A 4 -23.03 4.15 -45.44
C GLY A 4 -23.28 4.79 -44.08
N LEU A 5 -24.52 5.21 -43.82
CA LEU A 5 -24.92 5.79 -42.52
C LEU A 5 -24.84 4.75 -41.39
N ARG A 6 -25.30 3.52 -41.65
CA ARG A 6 -25.24 2.41 -40.68
C ARG A 6 -23.82 2.01 -40.35
N ARG A 7 -22.94 1.91 -41.36
CA ARG A 7 -21.51 1.64 -41.13
C ARG A 7 -20.88 2.73 -40.28
N SER A 8 -21.13 4.01 -40.59
CA SER A 8 -20.55 5.14 -39.85
C SER A 8 -20.98 5.19 -38.38
N LEU A 9 -22.26 4.88 -38.08
CA LEU A 9 -22.78 4.79 -36.72
C LEU A 9 -22.14 3.67 -35.89
N VAL A 10 -21.90 2.51 -36.51
CA VAL A 10 -21.25 1.38 -35.84
C VAL A 10 -19.79 1.70 -35.52
N THR A 11 -19.04 2.30 -36.46
CA THR A 11 -17.65 2.71 -36.19
C THR A 11 -17.58 3.75 -35.08
N ALA A 12 -18.46 4.75 -35.08
CA ALA A 12 -18.52 5.77 -34.03
C ALA A 12 -18.82 5.15 -32.65
N ALA A 13 -19.78 4.22 -32.57
CA ALA A 13 -20.12 3.53 -31.32
C ALA A 13 -18.94 2.69 -30.77
N VAL A 14 -18.23 1.98 -31.65
CA VAL A 14 -17.05 1.18 -31.27
C VAL A 14 -15.91 2.07 -30.77
N VAL A 15 -15.66 3.20 -31.42
CA VAL A 15 -14.62 4.16 -31.00
C VAL A 15 -14.96 4.79 -29.65
N ILE A 16 -16.23 5.14 -29.41
CA ILE A 16 -16.68 5.67 -28.12
C ILE A 16 -16.52 4.62 -27.00
N LEU A 17 -16.87 3.36 -27.26
CA LEU A 17 -16.68 2.26 -26.31
C LEU A 17 -15.20 2.03 -25.98
N LEU A 18 -14.32 2.05 -26.99
CA LEU A 18 -12.87 1.95 -26.80
C LEU A 18 -12.31 3.15 -26.01
N ALA A 19 -12.79 4.37 -26.30
CA ALA A 19 -12.39 5.56 -25.57
C ALA A 19 -12.85 5.51 -24.10
N LEU A 20 -14.06 5.02 -23.82
CA LEU A 20 -14.58 4.82 -22.46
C LEU A 20 -13.84 3.72 -21.70
N ALA A 21 -13.51 2.60 -22.37
CA ALA A 21 -12.71 1.53 -21.76
C ALA A 21 -11.27 2.01 -21.47
N GLY A 22 -10.67 2.77 -22.40
CA GLY A 22 -9.34 3.34 -22.23
C GLY A 22 -9.27 4.38 -21.11
N THR A 23 -10.21 5.33 -21.08
CA THR A 23 -10.29 6.33 -20.00
C THR A 23 -10.64 5.71 -18.66
N GLY A 24 -11.58 4.75 -18.63
CA GLY A 24 -11.91 3.99 -17.44
C GLY A 24 -10.71 3.23 -16.87
N GLY A 25 -9.94 2.54 -17.73
CA GLY A 25 -8.74 1.83 -17.32
C GLY A 25 -7.65 2.75 -16.74
N VAL A 26 -7.47 3.94 -17.33
CA VAL A 26 -6.52 4.94 -16.82
C VAL A 26 -6.95 5.47 -15.45
N LEU A 27 -8.24 5.74 -15.25
CA LEU A 27 -8.76 6.23 -13.97
C LEU A 27 -8.59 5.19 -12.84
N ILE A 28 -8.85 3.90 -13.14
CA ILE A 28 -8.64 2.81 -12.19
C ILE A 28 -7.14 2.68 -11.86
N ALA A 29 -6.27 2.74 -12.87
CA ALA A 29 -4.82 2.66 -12.65
C ALA A 29 -4.27 3.84 -11.84
N GLN A 30 -4.90 5.02 -11.91
CA GLN A 30 -4.52 6.17 -11.09
C GLN A 30 -5.06 6.06 -9.65
N ALA A 31 -6.28 5.54 -9.47
CA ALA A 31 -6.87 5.32 -8.14
C ALA A 31 -6.10 4.27 -7.30
N ILE A 32 -5.39 3.38 -7.98
CA ILE A 32 -4.61 2.27 -7.41
C ILE A 32 -3.16 2.70 -7.10
N ARG A 33 -2.78 3.95 -7.37
CA ARG A 33 -1.41 4.41 -7.05
C ARG A 33 -1.30 4.83 -5.59
N PRO A 34 -0.15 4.57 -4.94
CA PRO A 34 0.12 5.12 -3.62
C PRO A 34 0.12 6.65 -3.69
N HIS A 35 -0.58 7.31 -2.76
CA HIS A 35 -0.61 8.77 -2.68
C HIS A 35 0.68 9.34 -2.09
N ILE A 36 1.35 8.57 -1.24
CA ILE A 36 2.68 8.91 -0.72
C ILE A 36 3.77 8.16 -1.48
N SER A 37 4.91 8.81 -1.66
CA SER A 37 6.09 8.18 -2.22
C SER A 37 6.73 7.19 -1.25
N VAL A 38 7.50 6.24 -1.78
CA VAL A 38 8.33 5.34 -0.96
C VAL A 38 9.27 6.10 -0.03
N LYS A 39 9.76 7.28 -0.46
CA LYS A 39 10.65 8.13 0.33
C LYS A 39 9.95 8.70 1.57
N GLU A 40 8.72 9.21 1.41
CA GLU A 40 7.92 9.71 2.53
C GLU A 40 7.54 8.58 3.49
N ALA A 41 7.14 7.42 2.94
CA ALA A 41 6.83 6.25 3.76
C ALA A 41 8.06 5.77 4.55
N THR A 42 9.25 5.77 3.92
CA THR A 42 10.52 5.42 4.58
C THR A 42 10.87 6.40 5.69
N ALA A 43 10.69 7.71 5.47
CA ALA A 43 10.94 8.71 6.50
C ALA A 43 10.02 8.52 7.71
N ALA A 44 8.72 8.28 7.48
CA ALA A 44 7.75 7.99 8.54
C ALA A 44 8.13 6.71 9.30
N ALA A 45 8.52 5.66 8.58
CA ALA A 45 8.93 4.39 9.18
C ALA A 45 10.20 4.50 10.03
N ILE A 46 11.23 5.19 9.54
CA ILE A 46 12.46 5.44 10.32
C ILE A 46 12.13 6.24 11.58
N GLY A 47 11.31 7.28 11.46
CA GLY A 47 10.88 8.08 12.61
C GLY A 47 10.17 7.24 13.67
N GLN A 48 9.25 6.37 13.27
CA GLN A 48 8.55 5.46 14.18
C GLN A 48 9.50 4.45 14.84
N VAL A 49 10.39 3.83 14.05
CA VAL A 49 11.35 2.83 14.55
C VAL A 49 12.33 3.45 15.56
N GLN A 50 12.82 4.67 15.31
CA GLN A 50 13.69 5.39 16.24
C GLN A 50 12.99 5.75 17.54
N GLN A 51 11.68 6.05 17.51
CA GLN A 51 10.89 6.27 18.72
C GLN A 51 10.69 4.99 19.52
N MET A 52 10.55 3.84 18.85
CA MET A 52 10.37 2.54 19.50
C MET A 52 11.67 1.97 20.08
N ASN A 53 12.79 2.13 19.38
CA ASN A 53 14.09 1.60 19.80
C ASN A 53 15.17 2.68 19.70
N THR A 54 15.33 3.44 20.79
CA THR A 54 16.31 4.52 20.92
C THR A 54 17.76 4.02 20.97
N GLY A 55 17.99 2.72 21.19
CA GLY A 55 19.33 2.10 21.21
C GLY A 55 19.89 1.78 19.83
N SER A 56 19.14 2.03 18.77
CA SER A 56 19.49 1.71 17.39
C SER A 56 19.27 2.90 16.47
N SER A 57 20.24 3.17 15.58
CA SER A 57 20.21 4.31 14.67
C SER A 57 20.76 3.96 13.29
N GLY A 58 20.68 4.88 12.33
CA GLY A 58 21.24 4.65 10.99
C GLY A 58 20.46 3.66 10.13
N TYR A 59 19.14 3.56 10.34
CA TYR A 59 18.27 2.72 9.52
C TYR A 59 18.27 3.17 8.06
N THR A 60 18.43 2.19 7.15
CA THR A 60 18.40 2.36 5.71
C THR A 60 17.36 1.43 5.10
N LEU A 61 16.76 1.85 3.98
CA LEU A 61 15.77 1.03 3.28
C LEU A 61 16.47 -0.12 2.54
N VAL A 62 16.06 -1.35 2.85
CA VAL A 62 16.49 -2.56 2.13
C VAL A 62 15.49 -2.90 1.04
N ASN A 63 14.20 -2.94 1.41
CA ASN A 63 13.13 -3.31 0.50
C ASN A 63 11.85 -2.52 0.78
N ALA A 64 11.10 -2.24 -0.28
CA ALA A 64 9.79 -1.59 -0.21
C ALA A 64 8.82 -2.27 -1.18
N ARG A 65 7.69 -2.74 -0.65
CA ARG A 65 6.61 -3.32 -1.44
C ARG A 65 5.33 -2.51 -1.24
N TYR A 66 4.69 -2.15 -2.35
CA TYR A 66 3.34 -1.58 -2.31
C TYR A 66 2.30 -2.71 -2.37
N ASP A 67 1.31 -2.65 -1.49
CA ASP A 67 0.16 -3.54 -1.49
C ASP A 67 -1.12 -2.70 -1.39
N LEU A 68 -2.10 -3.02 -2.24
CA LEU A 68 -3.34 -2.26 -2.37
C LEU A 68 -4.34 -2.53 -1.26
N ALA A 69 -4.32 -3.74 -0.70
CA ALA A 69 -5.23 -4.16 0.34
C ALA A 69 -4.64 -5.37 1.08
N PRO A 70 -3.55 -5.19 1.85
CA PRO A 70 -2.92 -6.30 2.55
C PRO A 70 -3.80 -6.80 3.70
N ASP A 71 -4.35 -8.02 3.57
CA ASP A 71 -5.07 -8.68 4.66
C ASP A 71 -4.12 -9.07 5.80
N ARG A 72 -2.95 -9.61 5.47
CA ARG A 72 -1.90 -10.00 6.39
C ARG A 72 -0.53 -9.71 5.80
N VAL A 73 0.38 -9.24 6.63
CA VAL A 73 1.76 -9.00 6.24
C VAL A 73 2.66 -9.76 7.19
N TYR A 74 3.65 -10.43 6.61
CA TYR A 74 4.68 -11.18 7.33
C TYR A 74 6.05 -10.56 7.06
N ASP A 75 6.93 -10.65 8.04
CA ASP A 75 8.36 -10.36 7.84
C ASP A 75 9.06 -11.50 7.06
N ASP A 76 10.33 -11.30 6.73
CA ASP A 76 11.11 -12.30 5.97
C ASP A 76 11.40 -13.58 6.79
N ARG A 77 11.12 -13.56 8.10
CA ARG A 77 11.23 -14.72 9.01
C ARG A 77 9.89 -15.45 9.17
N GLY A 78 8.83 -14.97 8.53
CA GLY A 78 7.49 -15.54 8.59
C GLY A 78 6.67 -15.10 9.81
N ASN A 79 7.11 -14.12 10.58
CA ASN A 79 6.34 -13.57 11.69
C ASN A 79 5.28 -12.59 11.17
N LEU A 80 4.07 -12.67 11.72
CA LEU A 80 2.98 -11.76 11.38
C LEU A 80 3.28 -10.35 11.93
N ILE A 81 3.41 -9.36 11.05
CA ILE A 81 3.65 -7.96 11.42
C ILE A 81 2.40 -7.10 11.30
N TYR A 82 1.44 -7.48 10.45
CA TYR A 82 0.15 -6.79 10.31
C TYR A 82 -0.94 -7.79 9.99
N SER A 83 -2.12 -7.57 10.56
CA SER A 83 -3.35 -8.26 10.16
C SER A 83 -4.48 -7.25 10.19
N GLU A 84 -5.19 -7.13 9.08
CA GLU A 84 -6.41 -6.34 9.04
C GLU A 84 -7.47 -7.00 9.92
N SER A 85 -8.08 -6.21 10.80
CA SER A 85 -9.22 -6.68 11.58
C SER A 85 -10.46 -6.38 10.77
N ARG A 86 -11.04 -7.40 10.13
CA ARG A 86 -12.27 -7.28 9.33
C ARG A 86 -13.53 -7.01 10.18
N SER A 87 -13.44 -6.21 11.24
CA SER A 87 -14.60 -5.69 11.95
C SER A 87 -15.40 -4.75 11.04
N ALA A 88 -16.73 -4.80 11.12
CA ALA A 88 -17.63 -4.03 10.26
C ALA A 88 -17.20 -2.54 10.19
N CYS A 89 -16.81 -2.11 9.00
CA CYS A 89 -16.45 -0.73 8.70
C CYS A 89 -17.71 0.10 8.45
N SER A 90 -17.70 1.35 8.89
CA SER A 90 -18.78 2.28 8.62
C SER A 90 -18.53 2.94 7.27
N ILE A 91 -19.37 2.63 6.27
CA ILE A 91 -19.37 3.28 4.96
C ILE A 91 -20.63 4.14 4.89
N ALA A 92 -20.47 5.46 4.82
CA ALA A 92 -21.58 6.42 4.75
C ALA A 92 -22.64 6.23 5.87
N GLY A 93 -22.21 5.85 7.08
CA GLY A 93 -23.09 5.64 8.24
C GLY A 93 -23.77 4.27 8.30
N ILE A 94 -23.56 3.40 7.29
CA ILE A 94 -24.04 2.03 7.29
C ILE A 94 -22.87 1.11 7.67
N ARG A 95 -23.09 0.22 8.65
CA ARG A 95 -22.15 -0.87 8.92
C ARG A 95 -22.15 -1.81 7.73
N ALA A 96 -21.11 -1.73 6.90
CA ALA A 96 -20.93 -2.64 5.80
C ALA A 96 -20.51 -4.02 6.32
N PRO A 97 -20.93 -5.12 5.67
CA PRO A 97 -20.39 -6.44 5.93
C PRO A 97 -18.86 -6.40 5.83
N SER A 98 -18.19 -7.17 6.68
CA SER A 98 -16.73 -7.29 6.73
C SER A 98 -16.07 -7.61 5.38
N LEU A 99 -16.81 -8.18 4.44
CA LEU A 99 -16.36 -8.47 3.08
C LEU A 99 -16.13 -7.22 2.21
N LEU A 100 -16.80 -6.11 2.54
CA LEU A 100 -16.67 -4.81 1.85
C LEU A 100 -15.65 -3.89 2.56
N CYS A 101 -15.08 -4.36 3.67
CA CYS A 101 -14.07 -3.65 4.43
C CYS A 101 -12.70 -4.13 3.97
N HIS A 102 -12.14 -3.37 3.04
CA HIS A 102 -10.79 -3.62 2.56
C HIS A 102 -9.78 -2.96 3.48
N ALA A 103 -8.65 -3.63 3.67
CA ALA A 103 -7.48 -3.01 4.26
C ALA A 103 -7.09 -1.79 3.44
N ASP A 104 -6.63 -0.73 4.11
CA ASP A 104 -6.07 0.41 3.42
C ASP A 104 -4.82 0.00 2.65
N ALA A 105 -4.61 0.61 1.47
CA ALA A 105 -3.37 0.43 0.73
C ALA A 105 -2.16 0.80 1.60
N ALA A 106 -1.08 0.05 1.50
CA ALA A 106 0.09 0.19 2.36
C ALA A 106 1.41 0.01 1.62
N TRP A 107 2.42 0.74 2.11
CA TRP A 107 3.83 0.46 1.90
C TRP A 107 4.33 -0.48 3.00
N ILE A 108 4.88 -1.60 2.60
CA ILE A 108 5.51 -2.59 3.46
C ILE A 108 7.01 -2.43 3.28
N LEU A 109 7.68 -2.01 4.35
CA LEU A 109 9.07 -1.58 4.32
C LEU A 109 9.92 -2.48 5.21
N HIS A 110 11.08 -2.87 4.69
CA HIS A 110 12.15 -3.51 5.46
C HIS A 110 13.32 -2.53 5.56
N LEU A 111 13.68 -2.20 6.80
CA LEU A 111 14.78 -1.32 7.15
C LEU A 111 15.88 -2.11 7.84
N HIS A 112 17.12 -1.68 7.64
CA HIS A 112 18.29 -2.28 8.26
C HIS A 112 19.20 -1.22 8.88
N ALA A 113 19.69 -1.48 10.08
CA ALA A 113 20.67 -0.67 10.79
C ALA A 113 21.89 -1.52 11.20
N PRO A 114 23.10 -0.92 11.18
CA PRO A 114 24.34 -1.62 11.50
C PRO A 114 24.48 -1.96 12.99
N ALA A 115 25.46 -2.80 13.31
CA ALA A 115 25.80 -3.27 14.66
C ALA A 115 25.88 -2.14 15.70
N GLN A 116 25.02 -2.19 16.72
CA GLN A 116 24.91 -1.21 17.80
C GLN A 116 24.37 -1.92 19.05
N GLY A 117 24.62 -1.36 20.24
CA GLY A 117 23.95 -1.82 21.47
C GLY A 117 24.14 -3.31 21.82
N GLY A 118 25.23 -3.95 21.36
CA GLY A 118 25.50 -5.36 21.61
C GLY A 118 24.89 -6.34 20.60
N TYR A 119 24.19 -5.83 19.59
CA TYR A 119 23.67 -6.61 18.45
C TYR A 119 24.55 -6.39 17.22
N SER A 120 24.67 -7.42 16.39
CA SER A 120 25.39 -7.42 15.11
C SER A 120 24.64 -6.66 14.02
N SER A 121 23.32 -6.58 14.10
CA SER A 121 22.49 -5.72 13.26
C SER A 121 21.09 -5.54 13.85
N TYR A 122 20.36 -4.57 13.31
CA TYR A 122 18.93 -4.41 13.55
C TYR A 122 18.16 -4.44 12.24
N ASP A 123 17.13 -5.26 12.18
CA ASP A 123 16.14 -5.24 11.10
C ASP A 123 14.82 -4.68 11.65
N ALA A 124 14.13 -3.89 10.84
CA ALA A 124 12.80 -3.42 11.17
C ALA A 124 11.84 -3.61 10.00
N TYR A 125 10.64 -4.10 10.30
CA TYR A 125 9.57 -4.27 9.32
C TYR A 125 8.42 -3.37 9.69
N VAL A 126 8.02 -2.51 8.75
CA VAL A 126 7.07 -1.43 9.00
C VAL A 126 6.01 -1.40 7.92
N VAL A 127 4.75 -1.30 8.33
CA VAL A 127 3.60 -1.13 7.44
C VAL A 127 3.11 0.30 7.58
N VAL A 128 3.19 1.06 6.49
CA VAL A 128 2.79 2.48 6.42
C VAL A 128 1.61 2.60 5.47
N ASN A 129 0.52 3.21 5.93
CA ASN A 129 -0.63 3.51 5.10
C ASN A 129 -0.23 4.40 3.92
N ALA A 130 -0.42 3.89 2.69
CA ALA A 130 0.03 4.53 1.46
C ALA A 130 -0.81 5.74 1.03
N THR A 131 -1.92 6.00 1.74
CA THR A 131 -2.79 7.15 1.53
C THR A 131 -2.46 8.28 2.48
N THR A 132 -2.19 7.97 3.75
CA THR A 132 -2.06 8.95 4.83
C THR A 132 -0.64 9.13 5.37
N GLY A 133 0.27 8.19 5.08
CA GLY A 133 1.62 8.19 5.63
C GLY A 133 1.71 7.76 7.10
N ARG A 134 0.59 7.35 7.71
CA ARG A 134 0.58 6.87 9.10
C ARG A 134 1.14 5.45 9.17
N VAL A 135 1.95 5.18 10.19
CA VAL A 135 2.45 3.82 10.45
C VAL A 135 1.34 3.00 11.11
N SER A 136 0.91 1.94 10.44
CA SER A 136 -0.12 1.01 10.92
C SER A 136 0.47 -0.07 11.80
N SER A 137 1.71 -0.49 11.54
CA SER A 137 2.44 -1.45 12.37
C SER A 137 3.95 -1.30 12.18
N ALA A 138 4.72 -1.60 13.22
CA ALA A 138 6.18 -1.61 13.17
C ALA A 138 6.72 -2.69 14.12
N SER A 139 7.78 -3.35 13.68
CA SER A 139 8.52 -4.32 14.49
C SER A 139 10.02 -4.10 14.30
N VAL A 140 10.81 -4.32 15.34
CA VAL A 140 12.27 -4.19 15.32
C VAL A 140 12.86 -5.45 15.94
N THR A 141 13.88 -6.01 15.30
CA THR A 141 14.57 -7.21 15.77
C THR A 141 16.07 -7.00 15.70
N GLY A 142 16.75 -7.16 16.84
CA GLY A 142 18.22 -7.22 16.89
C GLY A 142 18.70 -8.66 16.66
N SER A 143 19.83 -8.82 15.97
CA SER A 143 20.50 -10.12 15.76
C SER A 143 21.92 -10.12 16.32
#